data_AF-A0A1M6T2J8-F1
#
_entry.id   AF-A0A1M6T2J8-F1
#
_cell.length_a   1.000
_cell.length_b   1.000
_cell.length_c   1.000
_cell.angle_alpha   90.00
_cell.angle_beta   90.00
_cell.angle_gamma   90.00
#
_symmetry.space_group_name_H-M   'P 1'
#
loop_
_entity.id
_entity.type
_entity.pdbx_description
1 polymer ?
#
loop_
_entity_poly.entity_id
_entity_poly.type
_entity_poly.pdbx_seq_one_letter_code
_entity_poly.pdbx_strand_id
1 'polypeptide(L)'
;MMSLGFNINVAMVVRIGIGLLFIVIGNFMSQIRQNYFFGVRTPWTLANETVWKKIHRIGGFSFMIEGIILIISSFFIGIIALVLFIAAIGIATFYPTIYSYI
;
A
#
# COMPACT_ATOMS: atom_id res chain seq x y z
N MET A 1 26.90 15.37 6.87
CA MET A 1 28.16 14.64 7.15
C MET A 1 27.79 13.20 7.44
N MET A 2 28.37 12.24 6.71
CA MET A 2 28.13 10.79 6.88
C MET A 2 29.52 10.12 6.91
N SER A 3 29.93 9.57 8.06
CA SER A 3 31.33 9.21 8.35
C SER A 3 31.68 7.72 8.12
N LEU A 4 30.97 7.02 7.23
CA LEU A 4 31.14 5.57 7.02
C LEU A 4 31.71 5.17 5.65
N GLY A 5 32.14 6.10 4.79
CA GLY A 5 32.82 5.78 3.52
C GLY A 5 31.96 5.07 2.45
N PHE A 6 30.75 4.64 2.79
CA PHE A 6 29.77 4.09 1.86
C PHE A 6 28.81 5.20 1.37
N ASN A 7 28.79 5.47 0.06
CA ASN A 7 27.80 6.33 -0.60
C ASN A 7 26.43 5.63 -0.70
N ILE A 8 25.86 5.21 0.43
CA ILE A 8 24.52 4.62 0.44
C ILE A 8 23.49 5.75 0.41
N ASN A 9 22.65 5.73 -0.62
CA ASN A 9 21.51 6.62 -0.70
C ASN A 9 20.46 6.18 0.33
N VAL A 10 20.56 6.72 1.55
CA VAL A 10 19.64 6.41 2.65
C VAL A 10 18.18 6.63 2.25
N ALA A 11 17.90 7.64 1.42
CA ALA A 11 16.55 7.90 0.93
C ALA A 11 16.01 6.80 0.00
N MET A 12 16.89 6.13 -0.77
CA MET A 12 16.50 4.96 -1.59
C MET A 12 16.22 3.76 -0.69
N VAL A 13 17.08 3.48 0.28
CA VAL A 13 16.90 2.35 1.22
C VAL A 13 15.59 2.48 2.00
N VAL A 14 15.28 3.67 2.51
CA VAL A 14 14.04 3.94 3.21
C VAL A 14 12.83 3.74 2.30
N ARG A 15 12.87 4.23 1.06
CA ARG A 15 11.77 4.06 0.09
C ARG A 15 11.50 2.59 -0.24
N ILE A 16 12.55 1.81 -0.48
CA ILE A 16 12.42 0.36 -0.71
C ILE A 16 11.84 -0.34 0.53
N GLY A 17 12.31 0.01 1.72
CA GLY A 17 11.79 -0.54 2.98
C GLY A 17 10.31 -0.25 3.19
N ILE A 18 9.87 0.97 2.89
CA ILE A 18 8.45 1.34 2.94
C ILE A 18 7.66 0.52 1.90
N GLY A 19 8.11 0.45 0.65
CA GLY A 19 7.41 -0.31 -0.38
C GLY A 19 7.26 -1.80 -0.03
N LEU A 20 8.29 -2.42 0.55
CA LEU A 20 8.21 -3.79 1.07
C LEU A 20 7.19 -3.92 2.20
N LEU A 21 7.14 -2.95 3.13
CA LEU A 21 6.16 -2.93 4.22
C LEU A 21 4.72 -2.87 3.68
N PHE A 22 4.46 -2.07 2.64
CA PHE A 22 3.17 -2.05 1.96
C PHE A 22 2.80 -3.38 1.32
N ILE A 23 3.75 -4.06 0.66
CA ILE A 23 3.53 -5.41 0.10
C ILE A 23 3.16 -6.40 1.20
N VAL A 24 3.88 -6.38 2.32
CA VAL A 24 3.61 -7.28 3.45
C VAL A 24 2.22 -7.01 4.02
N ILE A 25 1.88 -5.74 4.30
CA ILE A 25 0.56 -5.36 4.81
C ILE A 25 -0.54 -5.78 3.84
N GLY A 26 -0.39 -5.52 2.54
CA GLY A 26 -1.35 -5.90 1.52
C GLY A 26 -1.61 -7.40 1.48
N ASN A 27 -0.55 -8.21 1.59
CA ASN A 27 -0.67 -9.66 1.65
C ASN A 27 -1.44 -10.14 2.90
N PHE A 28 -1.17 -9.53 4.06
CA PHE A 28 -1.87 -9.84 5.31
C PHE A 28 -3.32 -9.39 5.34
N MET A 29 -3.69 -8.38 4.54
CA MET A 29 -5.02 -7.78 4.57
C MET A 29 -6.13 -8.80 4.27
N SER A 30 -5.89 -9.72 3.33
CA SER A 30 -6.83 -10.80 2.98
C SER A 30 -7.06 -11.84 4.10
N GLN A 31 -6.14 -11.91 5.07
CA GLN A 31 -6.18 -12.86 6.19
C GLN A 31 -6.82 -12.27 7.44
N ILE A 32 -7.11 -10.96 7.46
CA ILE A 32 -7.75 -10.29 8.59
C ILE A 32 -9.16 -10.88 8.75
N ARG A 33 -9.41 -11.51 9.91
CA ARG A 33 -10.75 -11.97 10.29
C ARG A 33 -11.64 -10.78 10.62
N GLN A 34 -12.94 -10.95 10.42
CA GLN A 34 -13.94 -9.95 10.75
C GLN A 34 -13.79 -9.52 12.21
N ASN A 35 -13.61 -8.22 12.42
CA ASN A 35 -13.39 -7.66 13.73
C ASN A 35 -13.88 -6.20 13.77
N TYR A 36 -14.05 -5.65 14.97
CA TYR A 36 -14.55 -4.29 15.16
C TYR A 36 -13.46 -3.21 15.20
N PHE A 37 -12.16 -3.58 15.19
CA PHE A 37 -11.04 -2.68 15.43
C PHE A 37 -10.24 -2.29 14.18
N PHE A 38 -10.06 -3.20 13.23
CA PHE A 38 -9.21 -3.07 12.05
C PHE A 38 -9.97 -3.42 10.77
N GLY A 39 -9.82 -2.62 9.72
CA GLY A 39 -10.38 -2.89 8.40
C GLY A 39 -11.39 -1.87 7.89
N VAL A 40 -11.98 -2.15 6.72
CA VAL A 40 -13.07 -1.36 6.13
C VAL A 40 -14.38 -1.76 6.80
N ARG A 41 -14.91 -0.87 7.67
CA ARG A 41 -16.04 -1.14 8.57
C ARG A 41 -17.31 -0.44 8.11
N THR A 42 -17.91 -0.97 7.06
CA THR A 42 -19.25 -0.59 6.62
C THR A 42 -20.30 -1.49 7.30
N PRO A 43 -21.56 -1.03 7.46
CA PRO A 43 -22.61 -1.84 8.09
C PRO A 43 -22.79 -3.24 7.46
N TRP A 44 -22.58 -3.37 6.14
CA TRP A 44 -22.67 -4.63 5.41
C TRP A 44 -21.42 -5.52 5.49
N THR A 45 -20.22 -4.95 5.70
CA THR A 45 -19.00 -5.77 5.92
C THR A 45 -18.97 -6.38 7.31
N LEU A 46 -19.57 -5.72 8.31
CA LEU A 46 -19.77 -6.29 9.64
C LEU A 46 -20.94 -7.27 9.71
N ALA A 47 -21.85 -7.26 8.74
CA ALA A 47 -22.97 -8.20 8.69
C ALA A 47 -22.65 -9.49 7.92
N ASN A 48 -21.60 -9.50 7.07
CA ASN A 48 -21.33 -10.61 6.16
C ASN A 48 -19.82 -10.87 5.96
N GLU A 49 -19.35 -12.02 6.46
CA GLU A 49 -17.95 -12.45 6.32
C GLU A 49 -17.47 -12.59 4.86
N THR A 50 -18.38 -12.93 3.94
CA THR A 50 -18.04 -13.05 2.52
C THR A 50 -17.70 -11.69 1.94
N VAL A 51 -18.49 -10.67 2.29
CA VAL A 51 -18.27 -9.28 1.87
C VAL A 51 -17.02 -8.72 2.54
N TRP A 52 -16.80 -9.04 3.82
CA TRP A 52 -15.57 -8.73 4.54
C TRP A 52 -14.33 -9.23 3.80
N LYS A 53 -14.27 -10.54 3.49
CA LYS A 53 -13.15 -11.17 2.80
C LYS A 53 -12.93 -10.56 1.41
N LYS A 54 -14.01 -10.25 0.69
CA LYS A 54 -13.93 -9.66 -0.65
C LYS A 54 -13.30 -8.27 -0.63
N ILE A 55 -13.77 -7.38 0.25
CA ILE A 55 -13.24 -6.01 0.36
C ILE A 55 -11.79 -6.02 0.85
N HIS A 56 -11.46 -6.85 1.84
CA HIS A 56 -10.09 -6.93 2.37
C HIS A 56 -9.10 -7.60 1.39
N ARG A 57 -9.57 -8.52 0.55
CA ARG A 57 -8.76 -9.06 -0.55
C ARG A 57 -8.46 -8.01 -1.60
N ILE A 58 -9.46 -7.20 -1.98
CA ILE A 58 -9.30 -6.12 -2.95
C ILE A 58 -8.37 -5.03 -2.39
N GLY A 59 -8.60 -4.58 -1.15
CA GLY A 59 -7.72 -3.65 -0.46
C GLY A 59 -6.29 -4.19 -0.36
N GLY A 60 -6.13 -5.47 -0.02
CA GLY A 60 -4.83 -6.14 0.01
C GLY A 60 -4.10 -6.11 -1.33
N PHE A 61 -4.78 -6.40 -2.44
CA PHE A 61 -4.21 -6.27 -3.78
C PHE A 61 -3.78 -4.83 -4.09
N SER A 62 -4.58 -3.82 -3.72
CA SER A 62 -4.23 -2.41 -3.91
C SER A 62 -2.95 -2.03 -3.17
N PHE A 63 -2.83 -2.39 -1.88
CA PHE A 63 -1.63 -2.16 -1.08
C PHE A 63 -0.39 -2.86 -1.65
N MET A 64 -0.57 -4.07 -2.20
CA MET A 64 0.52 -4.82 -2.82
C MET A 64 1.02 -4.15 -4.11
N ILE A 65 0.10 -3.69 -4.97
CA ILE A 65 0.42 -2.96 -6.19
C ILE A 65 1.16 -1.65 -5.87
N GLU A 66 0.70 -0.92 -4.86
CA GLU A 66 1.39 0.29 -4.40
C GLU A 66 2.81 0.05 -3.93
N GLY A 67 3.01 -0.97 -3.10
CA GLY A 67 4.34 -1.26 -2.58
C GLY A 67 5.33 -1.61 -3.71
N ILE A 68 4.86 -2.29 -4.76
CA ILE A 68 5.64 -2.56 -5.97
C ILE A 68 5.97 -1.24 -6.72
N ILE A 69 4.98 -0.36 -6.93
CA ILE A 69 5.19 0.94 -7.59
C ILE A 69 6.18 1.79 -6.79
N LEU A 70 6.09 1.79 -5.46
CA LEU A 70 7.01 2.51 -4.58
C LEU A 70 8.45 2.00 -4.73
N ILE A 71 8.65 0.68 -4.76
CA ILE A 71 9.97 0.09 -5.00
C ILE A 71 10.50 0.51 -6.38
N ILE A 72 9.69 0.44 -7.42
CA ILE A 72 10.09 0.86 -8.79
C ILE A 72 10.45 2.36 -8.81
N SER A 73 9.66 3.20 -8.14
CA SER A 73 9.89 4.65 -8.06
C SER A 73 11.21 5.00 -7.36
N SER A 74 11.70 4.12 -6.47
CA SER A 74 12.93 4.35 -5.71
C SER A 74 14.20 4.35 -6.58
N PHE A 75 14.13 3.74 -7.77
CA PHE A 75 15.21 3.75 -8.75
C PHE A 75 15.30 5.06 -9.55
N PHE A 76 14.29 5.93 -9.44
CA PHE A 76 14.27 7.24 -10.11
C PHE A 76 14.61 8.38 -9.12
N ILE A 77 15.19 9.46 -9.64
CA ILE A 77 15.62 10.64 -8.89
C ILE A 77 14.94 11.90 -9.44
N GLY A 78 14.63 12.86 -8.56
CA GLY A 78 14.03 14.15 -8.91
C GLY A 78 12.50 14.15 -8.98
N ILE A 79 11.94 15.07 -9.78
CA ILE A 79 10.48 15.28 -9.91
C ILE A 79 9.73 14.00 -10.32
N ILE A 80 10.38 13.11 -11.07
CA ILE A 80 9.84 11.83 -11.53
C ILE A 80 9.50 10.91 -10.34
N ALA A 81 10.38 10.84 -9.33
CA ALA A 81 10.13 10.04 -8.14
C ALA A 81 8.96 10.58 -7.32
N LEU A 82 8.82 11.91 -7.23
CA LEU A 82 7.72 12.57 -6.53
C LEU A 82 6.38 12.36 -7.27
N VAL A 83 6.36 12.49 -8.59
CA VAL A 83 5.17 12.23 -9.41
C VAL A 83 4.74 10.77 -9.30
N LEU A 84 5.68 9.81 -9.34
CA LEU A 84 5.37 8.40 -9.17
C LEU A 84 4.83 8.09 -7.76
N PHE A 85 5.37 8.73 -6.73
CA PHE A 85 4.89 8.58 -5.35
C PHE A 85 3.45 9.11 -5.18
N ILE A 86 3.16 10.29 -5.72
CA ILE A 86 1.82 10.89 -5.68
C ILE A 86 0.85 10.07 -6.53
N ALA A 87 1.27 9.59 -7.70
CA ALA A 87 0.45 8.73 -8.55
C ALA A 87 0.13 7.39 -7.88
N ALA A 88 1.09 6.79 -7.15
CA ALA A 88 0.87 5.56 -6.39
C ALA A 88 -0.23 5.75 -5.33
N ILE A 89 -0.09 6.79 -4.48
CA ILE A 89 -1.09 7.16 -3.46
C ILE A 89 -2.45 7.44 -4.10
N GLY A 90 -2.46 8.14 -5.24
CA GLY A 90 -3.65 8.43 -6.00
C GLY A 90 -4.37 7.15 -6.44
N ILE A 91 -3.64 6.17 -6.98
CA ILE A 91 -4.20 4.91 -7.46
C ILE A 91 -4.78 4.08 -6.30
N ALA A 92 -4.10 3.94 -5.15
CA ALA A 92 -4.68 3.16 -4.05
C ALA A 92 -5.74 3.89 -3.25
N THR A 93 -5.83 5.21 -3.36
CA THR A 93 -6.98 5.92 -2.80
C THR A 93 -8.17 5.80 -3.76
N PHE A 94 -7.96 5.98 -5.07
CA PHE A 94 -9.06 5.94 -6.04
C PHE A 94 -9.61 4.53 -6.27
N TYR A 95 -8.77 3.49 -6.32
CA TYR A 95 -9.23 2.13 -6.67
C TYR A 95 -10.23 1.54 -5.66
N PRO A 96 -9.97 1.56 -4.33
CA PRO A 96 -10.92 1.08 -3.33
C PRO A 96 -12.14 1.99 -3.21
N THR A 97 -11.98 3.30 -3.44
CA THR A 97 -13.08 4.26 -3.39
C THR A 97 -14.06 4.00 -4.54
N ILE A 98 -13.58 3.88 -5.78
CA ILE A 98 -14.42 3.54 -6.94
C ILE A 98 -15.09 2.17 -6.73
N TYR A 99 -14.35 1.17 -6.26
CA TYR A 99 -14.93 -0.15 -5.99
C TYR A 99 -15.95 -0.13 -4.84
N SER A 100 -15.84 0.80 -3.90
CA SER A 100 -16.82 0.97 -2.82
C SER A 100 -18.13 1.61 -3.28
N TYR A 101 -18.16 2.25 -4.46
CA TYR A 101 -19.36 2.85 -5.04
C TYR A 101 -20.10 1.93 -6.04
N ILE A 102 -19.57 0.73 -6.31
CA ILE A 102 -20.16 -0.30 -7.19
C ILE A 102 -20.57 -1.51 -6.35
#